data_AF-A0A2D4K4T9-F1
#
_entry.id   AF-A0A2D4K4T9-F1
#
_cell.length_a   1.000
_cell.length_b   1.000
_cell.length_c   1.000
_cell.angle_alpha   90.00
_cell.angle_beta   90.00
_cell.angle_gamma   90.00
#
_symmetry.space_group_name_H-M   'P 1'
#
loop_
_entity.id
_entity.type
_entity.pdbx_description
1 polymer ?
#
loop_
_entity_poly.entity_id
_entity_poly.type
_entity_poly.pdbx_seq_one_letter_code
_entity_poly.pdbx_strand_id
1 'polypeptide(L)'
;MKQTWQQWQQLNVDLTNIDIWLDKMEEEMEGLQEEEAQPVNSIQAIDQRVKKLKDMLKAYNNYKALVLSVNLTSKDFKQTDSTGCKELQNRLRRVNLRWEKANILLENWK
;
A
#
# COMPACT_ATOMS: atom_id res chain seq x y z
N MET A 1 -0.90 26.40 14.97
CA MET A 1 -1.75 25.36 15.61
C MET A 1 -2.78 24.75 14.64
N LYS A 2 -3.64 25.53 13.95
CA LYS A 2 -4.65 24.98 13.02
C LYS A 2 -4.08 24.14 11.86
N GLN A 3 -2.97 24.59 11.27
CA GLN A 3 -2.30 23.90 10.16
C GLN A 3 -1.73 22.53 10.56
N THR A 4 -1.05 22.44 11.71
CA THR A 4 -0.49 21.19 12.24
C THR A 4 -1.56 20.14 12.53
N TRP A 5 -2.73 20.58 13.02
CA TRP A 5 -3.85 19.67 13.26
C TRP A 5 -4.50 19.18 11.97
N GLN A 6 -4.64 20.03 10.95
CA GLN A 6 -5.13 19.62 9.63
C GLN A 6 -4.19 18.60 8.97
N GLN A 7 -2.88 18.82 9.05
CA GLN A 7 -1.88 17.87 8.57
C GLN A 7 -1.97 16.53 9.30
N TRP A 8 -2.21 16.56 10.62
CA TRP A 8 -2.40 15.33 11.40
C TRP A 8 -3.64 14.55 10.97
N GLN A 9 -4.77 15.22 10.72
CA GLN A 9 -5.98 14.57 10.21
C GLN A 9 -5.77 13.98 8.82
N GLN A 10 -5.17 14.76 7.91
CA GLN A 10 -4.89 14.30 6.55
C GLN A 10 -3.98 13.07 6.56
N LEU A 11 -2.93 13.08 7.39
CA LEU A 11 -2.02 11.95 7.54
C LEU A 11 -2.74 10.67 7.99
N ASN A 12 -3.71 10.79 8.90
CA ASN A 12 -4.52 9.64 9.33
C ASN A 12 -5.42 9.12 8.21
N VAL A 13 -6.05 10.01 7.44
CA VAL A 13 -6.88 9.65 6.29
C VAL A 13 -6.04 8.94 5.23
N ASP A 14 -4.89 9.51 4.89
CA ASP A 14 -3.98 8.96 3.89
C ASP A 14 -3.46 7.57 4.31
N LEU A 15 -3.07 7.41 5.58
CA LEU A 15 -2.67 6.11 6.12
C LEU A 15 -3.80 5.07 6.03
N THR A 16 -5.03 5.45 6.37
CA THR A 16 -6.19 4.55 6.25
C THR A 16 -6.46 4.16 4.80
N ASN A 17 -6.37 5.11 3.87
CA ASN A 17 -6.53 4.83 2.44
C ASN A 17 -5.46 3.87 1.92
N ILE A 18 -4.21 4.05 2.34
CA ILE A 18 -3.12 3.15 1.99
C ILE A 18 -3.35 1.76 2.60
N ASP A 19 -3.75 1.66 3.87
CA ASP A 19 -4.02 0.38 4.54
C ASP A 19 -5.12 -0.41 3.80
N ILE A 20 -6.26 0.23 3.49
CA ILE A 20 -7.37 -0.41 2.75
C ILE A 20 -6.91 -0.90 1.37
N TRP A 21 -6.11 -0.09 0.67
CA TRP A 21 -5.61 -0.49 -0.64
C TRP A 21 -4.60 -1.64 -0.53
N LEU A 22 -3.72 -1.63 0.48
CA LEU A 22 -2.78 -2.72 0.74
C LEU A 22 -3.52 -4.02 1.08
N ASP A 23 -4.61 -3.98 1.84
CA ASP A 23 -5.43 -5.17 2.15
C ASP A 23 -5.92 -5.82 0.85
N LYS A 24 -6.52 -5.02 -0.03
CA LYS A 24 -7.01 -5.49 -1.32
C LYS A 24 -5.90 -6.00 -2.24
N MET A 25 -4.77 -5.29 -2.26
CA MET A 25 -3.60 -5.65 -3.07
C MET A 25 -3.00 -6.98 -2.62
N GLU A 26 -2.90 -7.22 -1.32
CA GLU A 26 -2.39 -8.48 -0.76
C GLU A 26 -3.31 -9.66 -1.11
N GLU A 27 -4.63 -9.48 -1.02
CA GLU A 27 -5.63 -10.49 -1.42
C GLU A 27 -5.56 -10.82 -2.92
N GLU A 28 -5.47 -9.80 -3.78
CA GLU A 28 -5.36 -10.00 -5.23
C GLU A 28 -4.05 -10.70 -5.62
N MET A 29 -2.94 -10.44 -4.91
CA MET A 29 -1.67 -11.16 -5.14
C MET A 29 -1.73 -12.62 -4.74
N GLU A 30 -2.32 -12.93 -3.59
CA GLU A 30 -2.44 -14.30 -3.10
C GLU A 30 -3.23 -15.14 -4.10
N GLY A 31 -4.37 -14.62 -4.58
CA GLY A 31 -5.15 -15.28 -5.63
C GLY A 31 -4.37 -15.48 -6.94
N LEU A 32 -3.52 -14.53 -7.34
CA LEU A 32 -2.68 -14.70 -8.53
C LEU A 32 -1.57 -15.74 -8.35
N GLN A 33 -0.95 -15.82 -7.17
CA GLN A 33 0.05 -16.84 -6.87
C GLN A 33 -0.56 -18.25 -6.88
N GLU A 34 -1.76 -18.40 -6.31
CA GLU A 34 -2.51 -19.65 -6.37
C GLU A 34 -2.89 -20.02 -7.82
N GLU A 35 -3.35 -19.04 -8.61
CA GLU A 35 -3.66 -19.23 -10.02
C GLU A 35 -2.41 -19.64 -10.83
N GLU A 36 -1.26 -19.01 -10.62
CA GLU A 36 -0.01 -19.33 -11.31
C GLU A 36 0.46 -20.77 -11.09
N ALA A 37 0.25 -21.31 -9.89
CA ALA A 37 0.56 -22.72 -9.60
C ALA A 37 -0.30 -23.72 -10.39
N GLN A 38 -1.43 -23.27 -10.99
CA GLN A 38 -2.32 -24.12 -11.77
C GLN A 38 -1.99 -24.07 -13.28
N PRO A 39 -2.06 -25.21 -13.99
CA PRO A 39 -1.91 -25.23 -15.44
C PRO A 39 -2.97 -24.35 -16.12
N VAL A 40 -2.53 -23.45 -17.00
CA VAL A 40 -3.47 -22.59 -17.74
C VAL A 40 -4.07 -23.38 -18.89
N ASN A 41 -5.39 -23.53 -18.90
CA ASN A 41 -6.11 -24.33 -19.88
C ASN A 41 -6.70 -23.50 -21.04
N SER A 42 -6.56 -22.17 -21.02
CA SER A 42 -7.08 -21.29 -22.07
C SER A 42 -6.34 -19.96 -22.18
N ILE A 43 -6.26 -19.40 -23.39
CA ILE A 43 -5.72 -18.06 -23.64
C ILE A 43 -6.51 -16.99 -22.86
N GLN A 44 -7.83 -17.17 -22.73
CA GLN A 44 -8.68 -16.27 -21.95
C GLN A 44 -8.26 -16.18 -20.48
N ALA A 45 -7.84 -17.30 -19.86
CA ALA A 45 -7.33 -17.30 -18.49
C ALA A 45 -5.99 -16.55 -18.39
N ILE A 46 -5.12 -16.66 -19.40
CA ILE A 46 -3.88 -15.87 -19.49
C ILE A 46 -4.21 -14.37 -19.55
N ASP A 47 -5.13 -13.97 -20.44
CA ASP A 47 -5.52 -12.57 -20.62
C ASP A 47 -6.09 -11.96 -19.33
N GLN A 48 -6.89 -12.72 -18.59
CA GLN A 48 -7.43 -12.30 -17.29
C GLN A 48 -6.33 -12.06 -16.25
N ARG A 49 -5.34 -12.96 -16.16
CA ARG A 49 -4.19 -12.80 -15.26
C ARG A 49 -3.36 -11.57 -15.61
N VAL A 50 -3.03 -11.40 -16.90
CA VAL A 50 -2.28 -10.23 -17.39
C VAL A 50 -3.03 -8.93 -17.10
N LYS A 51 -4.36 -8.92 -17.27
CA LYS A 51 -5.18 -7.75 -16.94
C LYS A 51 -5.12 -7.41 -15.46
N LYS A 52 -5.31 -8.39 -14.56
CA LYS A 52 -5.19 -8.20 -13.10
C LYS A 52 -3.83 -7.59 -12.74
N LEU A 53 -2.73 -8.18 -13.23
CA LEU A 53 -1.36 -7.68 -13.01
C LEU A 53 -1.18 -6.22 -13.44
N LYS A 54 -1.69 -5.84 -14.62
CA LYS A 54 -1.63 -4.45 -15.10
C LYS A 54 -2.43 -3.48 -14.24
N ASP A 55 -3.62 -3.89 -13.81
CA ASP A 55 -4.49 -3.06 -12.97
C ASP A 55 -3.86 -2.83 -11.58
N MET A 56 -3.23 -3.85 -10.99
CA MET A 56 -2.48 -3.70 -9.74
C MET A 56 -1.24 -2.82 -9.90
N LEU A 57 -0.44 -2.99 -10.95
CA LEU A 57 0.71 -2.13 -11.23
C LEU A 57 0.29 -0.65 -11.38
N LYS A 58 -0.85 -0.41 -12.04
CA LYS A 58 -1.41 0.94 -12.17
C LYS A 58 -1.82 1.50 -10.81
N ALA A 59 -2.51 0.72 -9.99
CA ALA A 59 -2.90 1.13 -8.65
C ALA A 59 -1.66 1.42 -7.77
N TYR A 60 -0.67 0.53 -7.76
CA TYR A 60 0.59 0.71 -7.06
C TYR A 60 1.26 2.04 -7.42
N ASN A 61 1.37 2.34 -8.72
CA ASN A 61 1.96 3.60 -9.17
C ASN A 61 1.17 4.84 -8.69
N ASN A 62 -0.16 4.76 -8.60
CA ASN A 62 -1.00 5.84 -8.07
C ASN A 62 -0.77 6.07 -6.57
N TYR A 63 -0.57 5.00 -5.79
CA TYR A 63 -0.36 5.09 -4.34
C TYR A 63 1.07 5.49 -3.95
N LYS A 64 2.04 5.36 -4.86
CA LYS A 64 3.46 5.68 -4.60
C LYS A 64 3.65 7.12 -4.10
N ALA A 65 2.97 8.08 -4.72
CA ALA A 65 3.03 9.48 -4.31
C ALA A 65 2.43 9.70 -2.90
N LEU A 66 1.36 8.98 -2.57
CA LEU A 66 0.69 9.07 -1.27
C LEU A 66 1.58 8.53 -0.16
N VAL A 67 2.20 7.36 -0.37
CA VAL A 67 3.16 6.76 0.60
C VAL A 67 4.36 7.67 0.83
N LEU A 68 4.89 8.31 -0.22
CA LEU A 68 5.96 9.30 -0.09
C LEU A 68 5.51 10.51 0.73
N SER A 69 4.33 11.06 0.44
CA SER A 69 3.76 12.21 1.16
C SER A 69 3.60 11.93 2.66
N VAL A 70 3.01 10.78 3.01
CA VAL A 70 2.82 10.33 4.38
C VAL A 70 4.17 10.19 5.11
N ASN A 71 5.16 9.58 4.46
CA ASN A 71 6.50 9.42 5.04
C ASN A 71 7.22 10.75 5.29
N LEU A 72 7.09 11.72 4.37
CA LEU A 72 7.68 13.05 4.53
C LEU A 72 6.99 13.83 5.65
N THR A 73 5.66 13.88 5.63
CA THR A 73 4.84 14.66 6.58
C THR A 73 4.91 14.08 8.00
N SER A 74 5.10 12.76 8.15
CA SER A 74 5.23 12.12 9.47
C SER A 74 6.41 12.63 10.30
N LYS A 75 7.45 13.20 9.67
CA LYS A 75 8.66 13.69 10.35
C LYS A 75 8.35 14.82 11.33
N ASP A 76 7.37 15.65 11.01
CA ASP A 76 6.93 16.78 11.84
C ASP A 76 6.27 16.32 13.15
N PHE A 77 5.84 15.06 13.20
CA PHE A 77 5.15 14.49 14.36
C PHE A 77 6.05 13.62 15.23
N LYS A 78 7.34 13.42 14.91
CA LYS A 78 8.22 12.46 15.60
C LYS A 78 8.60 12.80 17.05
N GLN A 79 8.54 14.07 17.45
CA GLN A 79 9.12 14.56 18.71
C GLN A 79 8.12 14.69 19.86
N THR A 80 6.88 14.24 19.70
CA THR A 80 5.86 14.39 20.74
C THR A 80 5.66 13.07 21.48
N ASP A 81 5.91 13.02 22.79
CA ASP A 81 5.73 11.81 23.63
C ASP A 81 4.27 11.40 23.87
N SER A 82 3.35 11.89 23.05
CA SER A 82 1.92 11.59 23.14
C SER A 82 1.61 10.17 22.65
N THR A 83 0.60 9.55 23.26
CA THR A 83 0.07 8.24 22.82
C THR A 83 -0.32 8.25 21.34
N GLY A 84 -0.94 9.34 20.86
CA GLY A 84 -1.34 9.48 19.45
C GLY A 84 -0.16 9.52 18.47
N CYS A 85 0.98 10.10 18.87
CA CYS A 85 2.19 10.07 18.06
C CYS A 85 2.77 8.66 17.95
N LYS A 86 2.82 7.92 19.07
CA LYS A 86 3.31 6.53 19.08
C LYS A 86 2.45 5.63 18.21
N GLU A 87 1.12 5.76 18.29
CA GLU A 87 0.21 5.00 17.44
C GLU A 87 0.39 5.33 15.96
N LEU A 88 0.52 6.61 15.63
CA LEU A 88 0.82 7.06 14.27
C LEU A 88 2.12 6.44 13.73
N GLN A 89 3.18 6.42 14.54
CA GLN A 89 4.46 5.82 14.17
C GLN A 89 4.35 4.30 13.95
N ASN A 90 3.59 3.60 14.80
CA ASN A 90 3.33 2.17 14.64
C ASN A 90 2.57 1.87 13.34
N ARG A 91 1.53 2.65 13.04
CA ARG A 91 0.78 2.53 11.79
C ARG A 91 1.66 2.80 10.58
N LEU A 92 2.45 3.87 10.61
CA LEU A 92 3.39 4.20 9.53
C LEU A 92 4.39 3.06 9.27
N ARG A 93 4.97 2.50 10.34
CA ARG A 93 5.90 1.37 10.24
C ARG A 93 5.22 0.15 9.59
N ARG A 94 3.98 -0.14 9.97
CA ARG A 94 3.18 -1.23 9.39
C ARG A 94 2.92 -1.01 7.90
N VAL A 95 2.43 0.16 7.53
CA VAL A 95 2.20 0.54 6.12
C VAL A 95 3.47 0.43 5.30
N ASN A 96 4.60 0.96 5.79
CA ASN A 96 5.87 0.88 5.06
C ASN A 96 6.37 -0.55 4.88
N LEU A 97 6.22 -1.42 5.89
CA LEU A 97 6.59 -2.82 5.78
C LEU A 97 5.76 -3.57 4.73
N ARG A 98 4.44 -3.35 4.75
CA ARG A 98 3.51 -3.93 3.79
C ARG A 98 3.75 -3.40 2.38
N TRP A 99 4.02 -2.11 2.24
CA TRP A 99 4.40 -1.49 0.98
C TRP A 99 5.66 -2.11 0.39
N GLU A 100 6.69 -2.36 1.20
CA GLU A 100 7.92 -3.01 0.74
C GLU A 100 7.65 -4.44 0.27
N LYS A 101 6.83 -5.21 1.01
CA LYS A 101 6.38 -6.54 0.58
C LYS A 101 5.65 -6.48 -0.76
N ALA A 102 4.71 -5.55 -0.93
CA ALA A 102 3.98 -5.38 -2.18
C ALA A 102 4.91 -5.00 -3.34
N ASN A 103 5.92 -4.16 -3.09
CA ASN A 103 6.95 -3.80 -4.07
C ASN A 103 7.73 -5.03 -4.53
N ILE A 104 8.28 -5.82 -3.59
CA ILE A 104 9.04 -7.04 -3.91
C ILE A 104 8.19 -8.02 -4.70
N LEU A 105 6.93 -8.24 -4.29
CA LEU A 105 6.03 -9.13 -5.01
C LEU A 105 5.79 -8.63 -6.44
N LEU A 106 5.47 -7.36 -6.64
CA LEU A 106 5.24 -6.79 -7.98
C LEU A 106 6.48 -6.85 -8.87
N GLU A 107 7.68 -6.65 -8.32
CA GLU A 107 8.93 -6.79 -9.09
C GLU A 107 9.19 -8.25 -9.50
N ASN A 108 8.79 -9.25 -8.71
CA ASN A 108 8.92 -10.66 -9.10
C ASN A 108 8.00 -11.05 -10.28
N TRP A 109 6.93 -10.29 -10.52
CA TRP A 109 6.00 -10.51 -11.63
C TRP A 109 6.31 -9.70 -12.89
N LYS A 110 7.21 -8.72 -12.81
CA LYS A 110 7.63 -7.90 -13.95
C LYS A 110 8.65 -8.61 -14.82
#